data_AF-A0A4R2JK35-F1
#
_entry.id   AF-A0A4R2JK35-F1
#
_cell.length_a   1.000
_cell.length_b   1.000
_cell.length_c   1.000
_cell.angle_alpha   90.00
_cell.angle_beta   90.00
_cell.angle_gamma   90.00
#
_symmetry.space_group_name_H-M   'P 1'
#
loop_
_entity.id
_entity.type
_entity.pdbx_description
1 polymer ?
#
loop_
_entity_poly.entity_id
_entity_poly.type
_entity_poly.pdbx_seq_one_letter_code
_entity_poly.pdbx_strand_id
1 'polypeptide(L)'
;MDSKFKEAAIYRRIAEYLKWVELGSDRLTENQRERLRSFLDKLHERNLVVVFDPEIPPDAHNKYGGWATVPRLPSDGELLIRLNEYTHLAIPDEAEVIWSMPDDRP
;
A
#
# COMPACT_ATOMS: atom_id res chain seq x y z
N MET A 1 -11.48 11.56 -0.02
CA MET A 1 -10.02 11.70 0.01
C MET A 1 -9.63 12.88 -0.88
N ASP A 2 -8.87 13.84 -0.35
CA ASP A 2 -8.35 14.98 -1.13
C ASP A 2 -7.53 14.46 -2.33
N SER A 3 -7.70 15.09 -3.50
CA SER A 3 -7.12 14.65 -4.78
C SER A 3 -5.59 14.56 -4.71
N LYS A 4 -4.95 15.45 -3.93
CA LYS A 4 -3.48 15.52 -3.83
C LYS A 4 -2.83 14.22 -3.32
N PHE A 5 -3.51 13.45 -2.46
CA PHE A 5 -2.93 12.23 -1.88
C PHE A 5 -2.80 11.09 -2.90
N LYS A 6 -3.54 11.16 -4.01
CA LYS A 6 -3.45 10.18 -5.10
C LYS A 6 -2.18 10.31 -5.93
N GLU A 7 -1.51 11.46 -5.84
CA GLU A 7 -0.23 11.71 -6.51
C GLU A 7 0.96 11.10 -5.75
N ALA A 8 0.76 10.69 -4.49
CA ALA A 8 1.79 10.06 -3.68
C ALA A 8 2.29 8.76 -4.31
N ALA A 9 3.59 8.48 -4.19
CA ALA A 9 4.18 7.26 -4.71
C ALA A 9 3.57 6.01 -4.06
N ILE A 10 3.33 6.07 -2.75
CA ILE A 10 2.70 4.98 -1.98
C ILE A 10 1.30 4.67 -2.51
N TYR A 11 0.46 5.70 -2.75
CA TYR A 11 -0.87 5.50 -3.35
C TYR A 11 -0.79 4.79 -4.71
N ARG A 12 0.14 5.20 -5.57
CA ARG A 12 0.32 4.55 -6.88
C ARG A 12 0.75 3.09 -6.75
N ARG A 13 1.58 2.76 -5.74
CA ARG A 13 2.00 1.37 -5.47
C ARG A 13 0.83 0.52 -4.98
N ILE A 14 -0.01 1.07 -4.11
CA ILE A 14 -1.26 0.44 -3.68
C ILE A 14 -2.20 0.17 -4.86
N ALA A 15 -2.38 1.15 -5.75
CA ALA A 15 -3.24 0.98 -6.92
C ALA A 15 -2.68 -0.06 -7.92
N GLU A 16 -1.36 -0.09 -8.12
CA GLU A 16 -0.71 -1.13 -8.93
C GLU A 16 -0.82 -2.52 -8.29
N TYR A 17 -0.72 -2.59 -6.97
CA TYR A 17 -0.91 -3.82 -6.20
C TYR A 17 -2.33 -4.38 -6.39
N LEU A 18 -3.37 -3.55 -6.20
CA LEU A 18 -4.76 -3.93 -6.46
C LEU A 18 -4.95 -4.42 -7.89
N LYS A 19 -4.42 -3.67 -8.86
CA LYS A 19 -4.50 -4.03 -10.28
C LYS A 19 -3.86 -5.39 -10.55
N TRP A 20 -2.73 -5.70 -9.90
CA TRP A 20 -2.06 -6.99 -10.02
C TRP A 20 -2.85 -8.12 -9.38
N VAL A 21 -3.37 -7.94 -8.17
CA VAL A 21 -4.19 -8.95 -7.48
C VAL A 21 -5.47 -9.25 -8.27
N GLU A 22 -6.15 -8.22 -8.79
CA GLU A 22 -7.42 -8.38 -9.51
C GLU A 22 -7.24 -8.92 -10.94
N LEU A 23 -6.20 -8.48 -11.66
CA LEU A 23 -6.09 -8.68 -13.11
C LEU A 23 -4.82 -9.42 -13.56
N GLY A 24 -3.91 -9.74 -12.65
CA GLY A 24 -2.64 -10.40 -12.92
C GLY A 24 -1.50 -9.48 -13.37
N SER A 25 -0.29 -10.04 -13.46
CA SER A 25 0.97 -9.34 -13.76
C SER A 25 1.02 -8.73 -15.16
N ASP A 26 0.31 -9.30 -16.13
CA ASP A 26 0.32 -8.87 -17.52
C ASP A 26 -0.30 -7.48 -17.74
N ARG A 27 -0.99 -6.94 -16.72
CA ARG A 27 -1.55 -5.59 -16.74
C ARG A 27 -0.61 -4.52 -16.19
N LEU A 28 0.58 -4.91 -15.74
CA LEU A 28 1.63 -4.01 -15.32
C LEU A 28 2.76 -3.99 -16.35
N THR A 29 3.31 -2.81 -16.62
CA THR A 29 4.56 -2.70 -17.38
C THR A 29 5.72 -3.31 -16.57
N GLU A 30 6.83 -3.66 -17.22
CA GLU A 30 8.01 -4.23 -16.54
C GLU A 30 8.50 -3.33 -15.39
N ASN A 31 8.65 -2.03 -15.65
CA ASN A 31 9.06 -1.05 -14.64
C ASN A 31 8.06 -0.93 -13.48
N GLN A 32 6.76 -1.14 -13.73
CA GLN A 32 5.77 -1.18 -12.65
C GLN A 32 5.93 -2.43 -11.80
N ARG A 33 6.16 -3.60 -12.41
CA ARG A 33 6.42 -4.86 -11.70
C ARG A 33 7.67 -4.77 -10.84
N GLU A 34 8.78 -4.29 -11.40
CA GLU A 34 10.04 -4.10 -10.66
C GLU A 34 9.87 -3.17 -9.44
N ARG A 35 9.17 -2.05 -9.60
CA ARG A 35 8.92 -1.09 -8.52
C ARG A 35 7.93 -1.63 -7.49
N LEU A 36 6.91 -2.36 -7.91
CA LEU A 36 5.95 -2.99 -7.01
C LEU A 36 6.63 -4.09 -6.20
N ARG A 37 7.41 -4.96 -6.83
CA ARG A 37 8.21 -5.99 -6.17
C ARG A 37 9.15 -5.38 -5.14
N SER A 38 9.95 -4.39 -5.53
CA SER A 38 10.86 -3.68 -4.60
C SER A 38 10.12 -3.03 -3.42
N PHE A 39 8.89 -2.55 -3.65
CA PHE A 39 8.06 -1.97 -2.61
C PHE A 39 7.55 -3.04 -1.62
N LEU A 40 7.04 -4.17 -2.12
CA LEU A 40 6.60 -5.30 -1.31
C LEU A 40 7.76 -5.91 -0.51
N ASP A 41 8.92 -6.09 -1.15
CA ASP A 41 10.14 -6.60 -0.50
C ASP A 41 10.57 -5.67 0.65
N LYS A 42 10.58 -4.35 0.42
CA LYS A 42 10.87 -3.38 1.48
C LYS A 42 9.90 -3.51 2.66
N LEU A 43 8.61 -3.69 2.40
CA LEU A 43 7.60 -3.82 3.46
C LEU A 43 7.82 -5.11 4.26
N HIS A 44 8.07 -6.22 3.58
CA HIS A 44 8.31 -7.52 4.20
C HIS A 44 9.63 -7.55 4.99
N GLU A 45 10.77 -7.23 4.35
CA GLU A 45 12.11 -7.31 4.95
C GLU A 45 12.27 -6.41 6.17
N ARG A 46 11.57 -5.27 6.18
CA ARG A 46 11.66 -4.27 7.27
C ARG A 46 10.49 -4.34 8.23
N ASN A 47 9.61 -5.35 8.09
CA ASN A 47 8.40 -5.52 8.87
C ASN A 47 7.57 -4.21 8.99
N LEU A 48 7.27 -3.61 7.83
CA LEU A 48 6.52 -2.38 7.71
C LEU A 48 5.09 -2.64 7.20
N VAL A 49 4.22 -1.69 7.50
CA VAL A 49 2.85 -1.60 6.98
C VAL A 49 2.63 -0.20 6.42
N VAL A 50 1.72 -0.08 5.46
CA VAL A 50 1.32 1.22 4.92
C VAL A 50 0.21 1.83 5.79
N VAL A 51 0.30 3.11 6.07
CA VAL A 51 -0.75 3.88 6.76
C VAL A 51 -1.19 5.04 5.87
N PHE A 52 -2.51 5.25 5.82
CA PHE A 52 -3.08 6.51 5.37
C PHE A 52 -3.61 7.30 6.56
N ASP A 53 -3.17 8.54 6.67
CA ASP A 53 -3.67 9.52 7.62
C ASP A 53 -3.48 10.91 7.00
N PRO A 54 -4.57 11.65 6.70
CA PRO A 54 -4.51 12.95 6.04
C PRO A 54 -3.74 14.02 6.83
N GLU A 55 -3.49 13.81 8.12
CA GLU A 55 -2.73 14.71 8.97
C GLU A 55 -1.21 14.49 8.85
N ILE A 56 -0.75 13.38 8.25
CA ILE A 56 0.67 13.16 7.97
C ILE A 56 1.20 14.29 7.09
N PRO A 57 2.15 15.10 7.58
CA PRO A 57 2.65 16.25 6.83
C PRO A 57 3.50 15.79 5.63
N PRO A 58 3.60 16.62 4.59
CA PRO A 58 4.59 16.42 3.54
C PRO A 58 6.02 16.34 4.09
N ASP A 59 6.84 15.47 3.50
CA ASP A 59 8.27 15.37 3.79
C ASP A 59 9.11 15.33 2.50
N ALA A 60 10.44 15.16 2.65
CA ALA A 60 11.39 15.11 1.53
C ALA A 60 11.13 13.94 0.55
N HIS A 61 10.45 12.89 0.99
CA HIS A 61 10.16 11.67 0.22
C HIS A 61 8.70 11.59 -0.25
N ASN A 62 7.78 12.31 0.41
CA ASN A 62 6.37 12.41 0.09
C ASN A 62 5.90 13.86 0.25
N LYS A 63 6.05 14.65 -0.81
CA LYS A 63 5.60 16.06 -0.86
C LYS A 63 4.08 16.27 -0.75
N TYR A 64 3.28 15.21 -0.80
CA TYR A 64 1.82 15.30 -0.71
C TYR A 64 1.29 14.99 0.69
N GLY A 65 2.13 14.45 1.58
CA GLY A 65 1.71 13.96 2.89
C GLY A 65 0.74 12.77 2.77
N GLY A 66 -0.01 12.50 3.83
CA GLY A 66 -1.10 11.53 3.82
C GLY A 66 -0.69 10.06 3.96
N TRP A 67 0.41 9.66 3.34
CA TRP A 67 0.85 8.27 3.25
C TRP A 67 2.22 8.07 3.87
N ALA A 68 2.37 6.98 4.63
CA ALA A 68 3.64 6.56 5.21
C ALA A 68 3.81 5.04 5.25
N THR A 69 5.05 4.58 5.39
CA THR A 69 5.38 3.21 5.78
C THR A 69 5.88 3.23 7.23
N VAL A 70 5.22 2.53 8.13
CA VAL A 70 5.53 2.51 9.56
C VAL A 70 5.76 1.07 10.05
N PRO A 71 6.44 0.85 11.19
CA PRO A 71 6.56 -0.48 11.77
C PRO A 71 5.20 -1.16 11.99
N ARG A 72 5.12 -2.44 11.63
CA ARG A 72 3.93 -3.28 11.82
C ARG A 72 3.65 -3.49 13.31
N LEU A 73 2.37 -3.50 13.65
CA LEU A 73 1.84 -3.89 14.96
C LEU A 73 1.22 -5.29 14.87
N PRO A 74 1.16 -6.06 15.97
CA PRO A 74 0.49 -7.36 15.97
C PRO A 74 -0.96 -7.32 15.48
N SER A 75 -1.67 -6.20 15.71
CA SER A 75 -3.05 -5.99 15.27
C SER A 75 -3.21 -5.81 13.76
N ASP A 76 -2.13 -5.56 13.02
CA ASP A 76 -2.20 -5.40 11.56
C ASP A 76 -2.32 -6.76 10.85
N GLY A 77 -2.02 -7.87 11.53
CA GLY A 77 -1.97 -9.20 10.92
C GLY A 77 -1.09 -9.23 9.66
N GLU A 78 -1.60 -9.81 8.60
CA GLU A 78 -0.94 -9.90 7.29
C GLU A 78 -1.27 -8.73 6.35
N LEU A 79 -2.02 -7.73 6.81
CA LEU A 79 -2.48 -6.64 5.93
C LEU A 79 -1.31 -5.77 5.45
N LEU A 80 -1.35 -5.39 4.18
CA LEU A 80 -0.42 -4.44 3.55
C LEU A 80 -0.68 -3.01 4.04
N ILE A 81 -1.94 -2.69 4.35
CA ILE A 81 -2.40 -1.39 4.84
C ILE A 81 -3.01 -1.56 6.23
N ARG A 82 -2.58 -0.71 7.17
CA ARG A 82 -3.14 -0.67 8.53
C ARG A 82 -4.56 -0.10 8.49
N LEU A 83 -5.46 -0.79 9.19
CA LEU A 83 -6.82 -0.32 9.42
C LEU A 83 -6.82 0.76 10.52
N ASN A 84 -7.37 1.93 10.19
CA ASN A 84 -7.58 3.06 11.10
C ASN A 84 -8.87 3.80 10.70
N GLU A 85 -9.21 4.90 11.37
CA GLU A 85 -10.44 5.67 11.09
C GLU A 85 -10.57 6.18 9.64
N TYR A 86 -9.46 6.32 8.91
CA TYR A 86 -9.42 6.80 7.52
C TYR A 86 -9.41 5.67 6.49
N THR A 87 -9.04 4.45 6.88
CA THR A 87 -8.95 3.27 6.00
C THR A 87 -10.02 2.21 6.28
N HIS A 88 -10.71 2.28 7.44
CA HIS A 88 -11.74 1.32 7.87
C HIS A 88 -12.92 1.20 6.90
N LEU A 89 -13.23 2.26 6.15
CA LEU A 89 -14.42 2.32 5.31
C LEU A 89 -14.24 1.70 3.90
N ALA A 90 -13.05 1.19 3.57
CA ALA A 90 -12.72 0.69 2.23
C ALA A 90 -12.41 -0.81 2.16
N ILE A 91 -12.45 -1.54 3.28
CA ILE A 91 -12.09 -2.96 3.36
C ILE A 91 -13.22 -3.71 4.08
N PRO A 92 -14.24 -4.22 3.37
CA PRO A 92 -15.13 -5.25 3.90
C PRO A 92 -14.33 -6.53 4.23
N ASP A 93 -14.86 -7.42 5.07
CA ASP A 93 -14.21 -8.70 5.44
C ASP A 93 -13.74 -9.52 4.22
N GLU A 94 -14.42 -9.39 3.07
CA GLU A 94 -14.09 -10.03 1.79
C GLU A 94 -12.85 -9.45 1.08
N ALA A 95 -12.37 -8.28 1.51
CA ALA A 95 -11.22 -7.57 0.94
C ALA A 95 -9.92 -7.82 1.72
N GLU A 96 -9.94 -8.46 2.90
CA GLU A 96 -8.73 -8.78 3.66
C GLU A 96 -7.73 -9.61 2.83
N VAL A 97 -8.22 -10.55 2.02
CA VAL A 97 -7.39 -11.36 1.11
C VAL A 97 -6.71 -10.48 0.06
N ILE A 98 -7.45 -9.53 -0.51
CA ILE A 98 -6.91 -8.62 -1.54
C ILE A 98 -5.80 -7.77 -0.92
N TRP A 99 -5.96 -7.33 0.32
CA TRP A 99 -5.04 -6.43 0.99
C TRP A 99 -3.93 -7.11 1.79
N SER A 100 -3.88 -8.44 1.84
CA SER A 100 -2.84 -9.17 2.56
C SER A 100 -1.50 -9.16 1.80
N MET A 101 -0.38 -9.29 2.51
CA MET A 101 0.91 -9.50 1.84
C MET A 101 0.84 -10.78 1.00
N PRO A 102 1.17 -10.73 -0.30
CA PRO A 102 1.15 -11.92 -1.13
C PRO A 102 2.36 -12.83 -0.81
N ASP A 103 2.13 -14.14 -0.92
CA ASP A 103 3.21 -15.14 -0.84
C ASP A 103 4.16 -15.02 -2.05
N ASP A 104 3.61 -14.73 -3.22
CA ASP A 104 4.35 -14.51 -4.47
C ASP A 104 4.68 -13.03 -4.72
N ARG A 105 5.58 -12.78 -5.68
CA ARG A 105 5.91 -11.44 -6.17
C ARG A 105 5.50 -11.29 -7.64
N PRO A 106 5.08 -10.09 -8.07
CA PRO A 106 4.78 -9.80 -9.47
C PRO A 106 6.01 -9.84 -10.39
#